data_AF-A0A914K9I4-F1
#
_entry.id   AF-A0A914K9I4-F1
#
_cell.length_a   1.000
_cell.length_b   1.000
_cell.length_c   1.000
_cell.angle_alpha   90.00
_cell.angle_beta   90.00
_cell.angle_gamma   90.00
#
_symmetry.space_group_name_H-M   'P 1'
#
loop_
_entity.id
_entity.type
_entity.pdbx_description
1 polymer ?
#
loop_
_entity_poly.entity_id
_entity_poly.type
_entity_poly.pdbx_seq_one_letter_code
_entity_poly.pdbx_strand_id
1 'polypeptide(L)'
;MLNELDLTIYIQTLEKSSYGMDELFMATLNDNPELGLPGGFTTACYKKGVLSRTITRYTAWNADEGHCESQMKRHSMCYHLFANKMVQDHDFGAIDCLAEKLFDLTYNEPFKQYFDYEFYEELAVVRYNKWKNLNRTVDRFRCQL
;
A
#
# COMPACT_ATOMS: atom_id res chain seq x y z
N MET A 1 8.36 10.92 14.81
CA MET A 1 7.36 11.51 13.87
C MET A 1 6.58 12.65 14.53
N LEU A 2 5.67 12.41 15.49
CA LEU A 2 4.84 13.48 16.09
C LEU A 2 5.60 14.51 16.92
N ASN A 3 6.77 14.15 17.48
CA ASN A 3 7.57 15.06 18.33
C ASN A 3 8.65 15.83 17.55
N GLU A 4 8.86 15.52 16.27
CA GLU A 4 9.95 16.07 15.45
C GLU A 4 9.44 16.91 14.28
N LEU A 5 8.20 16.67 13.85
CA LEU A 5 7.62 17.31 12.68
C LEU A 5 6.32 18.02 13.08
N ASP A 6 6.30 19.35 12.94
CA ASP A 6 5.07 20.13 13.10
C ASP A 6 4.21 19.99 11.84
N LEU A 7 3.14 19.21 11.97
CA LEU A 7 2.18 18.92 10.90
C LEU A 7 0.91 19.77 11.00
N THR A 8 0.86 20.77 11.90
CA THR A 8 -0.37 21.52 12.18
C THR A 8 -0.93 22.20 10.94
N ILE A 9 -0.10 22.95 10.21
CA ILE A 9 -0.49 23.64 8.97
C ILE A 9 -0.92 22.62 7.91
N TYR A 10 -0.21 21.50 7.84
CA TYR A 10 -0.46 20.45 6.86
C TYR A 10 -1.83 19.77 7.08
N ILE A 11 -2.14 19.40 8.31
CA ILE A 11 -3.45 18.84 8.71
C ILE A 11 -4.56 19.87 8.44
N GLN A 12 -4.41 21.10 8.93
CA GLN A 12 -5.41 22.16 8.73
C GLN A 12 -5.68 22.48 7.25
N THR A 13 -4.67 22.30 6.40
CA THR A 13 -4.83 22.48 4.95
C THR A 13 -5.65 21.35 4.35
N LEU A 14 -5.38 20.10 4.74
CA LEU A 14 -6.11 18.94 4.23
C LEU A 14 -7.54 18.84 4.77
N GLU A 15 -7.79 19.29 6.00
CA GLU A 15 -9.15 19.37 6.56
C GLU A 15 -10.07 20.32 5.78
N LYS A 16 -9.50 21.32 5.10
CA LYS A 16 -10.25 22.22 4.22
C LYS A 16 -10.55 21.60 2.85
N SER A 17 -9.92 20.47 2.52
CA SER A 17 -10.17 19.76 1.27
C SER A 17 -11.53 19.07 1.32
N SER A 18 -12.22 19.05 0.18
CA SER A 18 -13.42 18.23 0.00
C SER A 18 -13.12 16.75 -0.28
N TYR A 19 -11.84 16.39 -0.42
CA TYR A 19 -11.37 15.05 -0.73
C TYR A 19 -10.95 14.31 0.55
N GLY A 20 -10.94 12.97 0.53
CA GLY A 20 -10.57 12.13 1.67
C GLY A 20 -9.20 12.49 2.23
N MET A 21 -9.17 13.07 3.43
CA MET A 21 -7.93 13.48 4.09
C MET A 21 -7.03 12.28 4.37
N ASP A 22 -7.61 11.14 4.72
CA ASP A 22 -6.95 9.87 4.95
C ASP A 22 -6.27 9.30 3.69
N GLU A 23 -6.78 9.62 2.49
CA GLU A 23 -6.19 9.20 1.22
C GLU A 23 -5.00 10.09 0.79
N LEU A 24 -5.00 11.36 1.20
CA LEU A 24 -3.98 12.33 0.79
C LEU A 24 -2.85 12.50 1.81
N PHE A 25 -3.18 12.47 3.10
CA PHE A 25 -2.27 12.82 4.18
C PHE A 25 -1.02 11.94 4.20
N MET A 26 -1.20 10.62 4.31
CA MET A 26 -0.07 9.70 4.42
C MET A 26 0.71 9.59 3.11
N ALA A 27 0.01 9.59 1.96
CA ALA A 27 0.66 9.50 0.66
C ALA A 27 1.56 10.71 0.39
N THR A 28 1.05 11.91 0.62
CA THR A 28 1.79 13.15 0.40
C THR A 28 2.91 13.33 1.42
N LEU A 29 2.69 12.92 2.68
CA LEU A 29 3.75 12.92 3.70
C LEU A 29 4.89 11.99 3.29
N ASN A 30 4.57 10.79 2.81
CA ASN A 30 5.55 9.80 2.37
C ASN A 30 6.34 10.23 1.13
N ASP A 31 5.70 10.91 0.17
CA ASP A 31 6.31 11.22 -1.13
C ASP A 31 7.07 12.56 -1.14
N ASN A 32 7.18 13.25 -0.01
CA ASN A 32 7.89 14.52 0.08
C ASN A 32 9.38 14.32 0.44
N PRO A 33 10.31 14.44 -0.53
CA PRO A 33 11.73 14.23 -0.26
C PRO A 33 12.34 15.32 0.63
N GLU A 34 11.75 16.53 0.68
CA GLU A 34 12.26 17.66 1.47
C GLU A 34 12.11 17.42 2.98
N LEU A 35 11.09 16.64 3.38
CA LEU A 35 10.89 16.26 4.78
C LEU A 35 11.93 15.24 5.26
N GLY A 36 12.67 14.62 4.35
CA GLY A 36 13.76 13.70 4.70
C GLY A 36 13.31 12.47 5.48
N LEU A 37 12.02 12.14 5.49
CA LEU A 37 11.46 11.11 6.37
C LEU A 37 12.12 9.74 6.18
N PRO A 38 12.35 8.97 7.26
CA PRO A 38 12.77 7.58 7.17
C PRO A 38 11.75 6.77 6.37
N GLY A 39 12.21 6.03 5.36
CA GLY A 39 11.33 5.23 4.48
C GLY A 39 10.57 6.04 3.43
N GLY A 40 10.64 7.37 3.45
CA GLY A 40 9.99 8.24 2.48
C GLY A 40 10.43 7.98 1.04
N PHE A 41 9.55 8.30 0.09
CA PHE A 41 9.72 8.08 -1.34
C PHE A 41 9.79 9.40 -2.11
N THR A 42 9.81 9.33 -3.44
CA THR A 42 10.00 10.50 -4.32
C THR A 42 8.87 10.65 -5.33
N THR A 43 8.37 11.88 -5.47
CA THR A 43 7.44 12.25 -6.56
C THR A 43 8.04 12.14 -7.95
N ALA A 44 9.37 12.00 -8.09
CA ALA A 44 10.03 11.91 -9.39
C ALA A 44 9.55 10.71 -10.22
N CYS A 45 9.16 9.61 -9.58
CA CYS A 45 8.63 8.44 -10.27
C CYS A 45 7.21 8.66 -10.78
N TYR A 46 6.35 9.27 -9.97
CA TYR A 46 5.00 9.65 -10.37
C TYR A 46 5.01 10.65 -11.54
N LYS A 47 5.91 11.66 -11.50
CA LYS A 47 6.10 12.61 -12.60
C LYS A 47 6.54 11.97 -13.92
N LYS A 48 7.17 10.79 -13.86
CA LYS A 48 7.56 9.98 -15.02
C LYS A 48 6.47 8.99 -15.45
N GLY A 49 5.26 9.06 -14.88
CA GLY A 49 4.16 8.15 -15.16
C GLY A 49 4.33 6.75 -14.58
N VAL A 50 5.31 6.55 -13.69
CA VAL A 50 5.54 5.26 -13.04
C VAL A 50 4.74 5.19 -11.74
N LEU A 51 3.75 4.30 -11.70
CA LEU A 51 3.03 3.96 -10.49
C LEU A 51 3.85 2.97 -9.66
N SER A 52 4.13 3.33 -8.40
CA SER A 52 4.75 2.40 -7.46
C SER A 52 3.70 1.42 -6.94
N ARG A 53 3.97 0.12 -7.07
CA ARG A 53 3.17 -0.92 -6.41
C ARG A 53 3.34 -0.80 -4.89
N THR A 54 2.30 -1.16 -4.14
CA THR A 54 2.30 -1.17 -2.68
C THR A 54 1.86 -2.54 -2.17
N ILE A 55 2.24 -2.88 -0.93
CA ILE A 55 1.92 -4.16 -0.29
C ILE A 55 0.98 -4.01 0.91
N THR A 56 0.52 -2.80 1.18
CA THR A 56 -0.21 -2.47 2.42
C THR A 56 -1.65 -2.95 2.39
N ARG A 57 -2.31 -2.93 1.23
CA ARG A 57 -3.71 -3.33 1.09
C ARG A 57 -4.01 -3.83 -0.31
N TYR A 58 -4.62 -5.00 -0.40
CA TYR A 58 -5.31 -5.45 -1.60
C TYR A 58 -6.76 -4.92 -1.59
N THR A 59 -7.21 -4.35 -2.72
CA THR A 59 -8.56 -3.82 -2.91
C THR A 59 -8.93 -4.02 -4.38
N ALA A 60 -10.09 -4.62 -4.64
CA ALA A 60 -10.59 -4.79 -6.00
C ALA A 60 -11.67 -3.75 -6.28
N TRP A 61 -11.48 -2.99 -7.36
CA TRP A 61 -12.35 -1.89 -7.75
C TRP A 61 -13.19 -2.24 -8.97
N ASN A 62 -14.29 -1.50 -9.18
CA ASN A 62 -15.20 -1.67 -10.32
C ASN A 62 -14.53 -1.70 -11.72
N ALA A 63 -13.38 -1.03 -11.89
CA ALA A 63 -12.67 -0.96 -13.17
C ALA A 63 -11.86 -2.23 -13.49
N ASP A 64 -11.71 -3.14 -12.52
CA ASP A 64 -11.12 -4.45 -12.73
C ASP A 64 -12.20 -5.37 -13.36
N GLU A 65 -12.55 -5.08 -14.61
CA GLU A 65 -13.58 -5.79 -15.39
C GLU A 65 -13.30 -7.31 -15.38
N GLY A 66 -14.12 -8.07 -14.64
CA GLY A 66 -14.13 -9.53 -14.66
C GLY A 66 -13.77 -10.24 -13.35
N HIS A 67 -13.29 -9.53 -12.32
CA HIS A 67 -12.69 -10.22 -11.15
C HIS A 67 -13.54 -10.27 -9.88
N CYS A 68 -14.76 -9.75 -9.86
CA CYS A 68 -15.61 -9.82 -8.67
C CYS A 68 -16.43 -11.12 -8.60
N GLU A 69 -15.78 -12.21 -8.20
CA GLU A 69 -16.38 -13.56 -8.13
C GLU A 69 -17.62 -13.64 -7.23
N SER A 70 -17.66 -12.84 -6.16
CA SER A 70 -18.83 -12.76 -5.28
C SER A 70 -20.03 -12.08 -5.94
N GLN A 71 -19.82 -11.36 -7.06
CA GLN A 71 -20.79 -10.50 -7.77
C GLN A 71 -21.42 -9.40 -6.89
N MET A 72 -21.03 -9.29 -5.63
CA MET A 72 -21.57 -8.37 -4.65
C MET A 72 -20.62 -7.18 -4.48
N LYS A 73 -21.20 -5.98 -4.51
CA LYS A 73 -20.44 -4.72 -4.53
C LYS A 73 -21.03 -3.69 -3.59
N ARG A 74 -20.17 -2.85 -3.02
CA ARG A 74 -20.59 -1.67 -2.23
C ARG A 74 -19.63 -0.52 -2.48
N HIS A 75 -20.16 0.65 -2.85
CA HIS A 75 -19.36 1.85 -3.19
C HIS A 75 -18.23 1.55 -4.18
N SER A 76 -18.53 0.78 -5.23
CA SER A 76 -17.59 0.42 -6.29
C SER A 76 -16.42 -0.49 -5.90
N MET A 77 -16.49 -1.11 -4.71
CA MET A 77 -15.55 -2.13 -4.24
C MET A 77 -16.22 -3.49 -4.20
N CYS A 78 -15.48 -4.54 -4.55
CA CYS A 78 -15.95 -5.92 -4.46
C CYS A 78 -15.67 -6.54 -3.08
N TYR A 79 -16.55 -7.42 -2.63
CA TYR A 79 -16.29 -8.27 -1.46
C TYR A 79 -15.39 -9.43 -1.85
N HIS A 80 -14.23 -9.56 -1.21
CA HIS A 80 -13.21 -10.59 -1.50
C HIS A 80 -12.62 -11.24 -0.23
N LEU A 81 -12.11 -12.46 -0.44
CA LEU A 81 -11.56 -13.40 0.56
C LEU A 81 -10.29 -12.92 1.30
N PHE A 82 -9.55 -11.92 0.80
CA PHE A 82 -8.27 -11.45 1.39
C PHE A 82 -8.08 -9.92 1.27
N ALA A 83 -9.16 -9.18 1.05
CA ALA A 83 -9.13 -7.78 0.66
C ALA A 83 -10.12 -6.96 1.49
N ASN A 84 -9.89 -5.65 1.61
CA ASN A 84 -10.95 -4.76 2.06
C ASN A 84 -12.11 -4.86 1.02
N LYS A 85 -13.33 -5.28 1.37
CA LYS A 85 -13.91 -5.56 2.70
C LYS A 85 -14.30 -7.03 2.86
N MET A 86 -14.10 -7.57 4.06
CA MET A 86 -14.71 -8.82 4.52
C MET A 86 -15.84 -8.49 5.50
N VAL A 87 -17.03 -9.02 5.27
CA VAL A 87 -18.23 -8.73 6.07
C VAL A 87 -18.93 -10.04 6.42
N GLN A 88 -19.07 -10.33 7.71
CA GLN A 88 -19.62 -11.58 8.23
C GLN A 88 -21.04 -11.87 7.72
N ASP A 89 -21.89 -10.84 7.70
CA ASP A 89 -23.28 -10.94 7.21
C ASP A 89 -23.38 -11.27 5.71
N HIS A 90 -22.28 -11.15 4.97
CA HIS A 90 -22.25 -11.44 3.54
C HIS A 90 -21.58 -12.78 3.25
N ASP A 91 -20.40 -13.01 3.82
CA ASP A 91 -19.68 -14.27 3.64
C ASP A 91 -18.81 -14.57 4.86
N PHE A 92 -19.44 -15.20 5.86
CA PHE A 92 -18.72 -15.67 7.04
C PHE A 92 -17.76 -16.80 6.70
N GLY A 93 -18.10 -17.67 5.74
CA GLY A 93 -17.26 -18.78 5.31
C GLY A 93 -15.93 -18.30 4.74
N ALA A 94 -15.94 -17.21 3.98
CA ALA A 94 -14.72 -16.55 3.51
C ALA A 94 -13.78 -16.13 4.64
N ILE A 95 -14.34 -15.57 5.72
CA ILE A 95 -13.57 -15.13 6.89
C ILE A 95 -13.04 -16.34 7.66
N ASP A 96 -13.85 -17.36 7.84
CA ASP A 96 -13.51 -18.58 8.58
C ASP A 96 -12.43 -19.37 7.85
N CYS A 97 -12.61 -19.65 6.56
CA CYS A 97 -11.60 -20.34 5.74
C CYS A 97 -10.28 -19.57 5.66
N LEU A 98 -10.32 -18.23 5.60
CA LEU A 98 -9.11 -17.41 5.69
C LEU A 98 -8.41 -17.62 7.04
N ALA A 99 -9.16 -17.55 8.13
CA ALA A 99 -8.63 -17.69 9.48
C ALA A 99 -8.01 -19.09 9.69
N GLU A 100 -8.70 -20.14 9.27
CA GLU A 100 -8.21 -21.52 9.29
C GLU A 100 -6.94 -21.66 8.45
N LYS A 101 -6.92 -21.11 7.24
CA LYS A 101 -5.74 -21.18 6.37
C LYS A 101 -4.53 -20.46 7.00
N LEU A 102 -4.75 -19.29 7.59
CA LEU A 102 -3.69 -18.56 8.31
C LEU A 102 -3.20 -19.33 9.54
N PHE A 103 -4.11 -19.97 10.28
CA PHE A 103 -3.76 -20.83 11.41
C PHE A 103 -2.90 -22.00 10.97
N ASP A 104 -3.29 -22.73 9.92
CA ASP A 104 -2.53 -23.85 9.39
C ASP A 104 -1.15 -23.44 8.89
N LEU A 105 -1.07 -22.33 8.14
CA LEU A 105 0.21 -21.76 7.68
C LEU A 105 1.13 -21.36 8.84
N THR A 106 0.56 -21.00 9.99
CA THR A 106 1.33 -20.54 11.16
C THR A 106 1.81 -21.70 12.04
N TYR A 107 0.95 -22.71 12.26
CA TYR A 107 1.18 -23.73 13.29
C TYR A 107 1.40 -25.15 12.75
N ASN A 108 0.80 -25.49 11.61
CA ASN A 108 0.72 -26.88 11.13
C ASN A 108 1.63 -27.13 9.92
N GLU A 109 1.96 -26.10 9.15
CA GLU A 109 2.91 -26.20 8.04
C GLU A 109 4.36 -25.94 8.52
N PRO A 110 5.33 -26.82 8.22
CA PRO A 110 6.74 -26.49 8.45
C PRO A 110 7.06 -25.24 7.64
N PHE A 111 7.71 -24.25 8.26
CA PHE A 111 7.99 -22.93 7.68
C PHE A 111 8.55 -23.04 6.25
N LYS A 112 7.65 -23.07 5.27
CA LYS A 112 7.98 -22.99 3.86
C LYS A 112 7.96 -21.51 3.55
N GLN A 113 9.13 -20.99 3.28
CA GLN A 113 9.35 -19.59 2.97
C GLN A 113 8.71 -19.29 1.60
N TYR A 114 7.40 -19.05 1.58
CA TYR A 114 6.62 -18.65 0.40
C TYR A 114 6.69 -17.13 0.16
N PHE A 115 7.62 -16.45 0.81
CA PHE A 115 7.77 -15.02 0.61
C PHE A 115 8.55 -14.78 -0.69
N ASP A 116 7.87 -14.18 -1.65
CA ASP A 116 8.49 -13.71 -2.88
C ASP A 116 9.39 -12.50 -2.56
N TYR A 117 10.64 -12.80 -2.22
CA TYR A 117 11.65 -11.80 -1.94
C TYR A 117 11.93 -10.93 -3.16
N GLU A 118 11.94 -11.51 -4.35
CA GLU A 118 12.22 -10.79 -5.58
C GLU A 118 11.17 -9.71 -5.80
N PHE A 119 9.88 -10.06 -5.72
CA PHE A 119 8.79 -9.09 -5.79
C PHE A 119 8.97 -7.92 -4.80
N TYR A 120 9.30 -8.22 -3.54
CA TYR A 120 9.51 -7.19 -2.52
C TYR A 120 10.75 -6.32 -2.81
N GLU A 121 11.87 -6.94 -3.19
CA GLU A 121 13.13 -6.25 -3.43
C GLU A 121 13.10 -5.36 -4.67
N GLU A 122 12.28 -5.71 -5.66
CA GLU A 122 12.09 -4.95 -6.89
C GLU A 122 11.21 -3.70 -6.72
N LEU A 123 10.43 -3.61 -5.63
CA LEU A 123 9.58 -2.47 -5.34
C LEU A 123 10.37 -1.17 -5.42
N ALA A 124 9.84 -0.18 -6.15
CA ALA A 124 10.53 1.09 -6.39
C ALA A 124 10.90 1.80 -5.08
N VAL A 125 10.02 1.75 -4.08
CA VAL A 125 10.28 2.32 -2.75
C VAL A 125 11.45 1.64 -2.02
N VAL A 126 11.59 0.32 -2.15
CA VAL A 126 12.68 -0.44 -1.53
C VAL A 126 14.00 -0.12 -2.22
N ARG A 127 14.02 -0.18 -3.56
CA ARG A 127 15.22 0.18 -4.36
C ARG A 127 15.64 1.63 -4.14
N TYR A 128 14.67 2.54 -4.03
CA TYR A 128 14.93 3.96 -3.77
C TYR A 128 15.58 4.18 -2.41
N ASN A 129 15.05 3.57 -1.35
CA ASN A 129 15.63 3.70 -0.02
C ASN A 129 17.04 3.07 0.04
N LYS A 130 17.27 1.92 -0.62
CA LYS A 130 18.62 1.36 -0.81
C LYS A 130 19.55 2.35 -1.54
N TRP A 131 19.06 3.02 -2.59
CA TRP A 131 19.82 4.02 -3.38
C TRP A 131 20.15 5.29 -2.58
N LYS A 132 19.16 5.82 -1.84
CA LYS A 132 19.28 7.02 -0.99
C LYS A 132 20.31 6.80 0.12
N ASN A 133 20.31 5.62 0.76
CA ASN A 133 21.26 5.26 1.81
C ASN A 133 22.72 5.19 1.31
N LEU A 134 22.92 5.05 -0.01
CA LEU A 134 24.24 5.10 -0.64
C LEU A 134 24.67 6.53 -1.05
N ASN A 135 23.96 7.56 -0.58
CA ASN A 135 24.20 8.98 -0.91
C ASN A 135 24.25 9.27 -2.42
N ARG A 136 23.48 8.53 -3.21
CA ARG A 136 23.40 8.73 -4.66
C ARG A 136 22.34 9.77 -5.02
N THR A 137 22.57 10.52 -6.11
CA THR A 137 21.64 11.55 -6.59
C THR A 137 20.28 10.94 -6.93
N VAL A 138 19.21 11.53 -6.40
CA VAL A 138 17.81 11.08 -6.59
C VAL A 138 17.39 11.14 -8.06
N ASP A 139 17.84 12.15 -8.82
CA ASP A 139 17.45 12.33 -10.22
C ASP A 139 17.88 11.18 -11.15
N ARG A 140 18.92 10.44 -10.74
CA ARG A 140 19.46 9.29 -11.47
C ARG A 140 18.82 7.97 -11.07
N PHE A 141 17.91 7.97 -10.09
CA PHE A 141 17.18 6.77 -9.70
C PHE A 141 16.24 6.31 -10.84
N ARG A 142 16.27 5.01 -11.14
CA ARG A 142 15.39 4.38 -12.13
C ARG A 142 14.16 3.79 -11.46
N CYS A 143 13.01 4.39 -11.75
CA CYS A 143 11.72 4.04 -11.16
C CYS A 143 11.19 2.67 -11.60
N GLN A 144 11.64 2.16 -12.75
CA GLN A 144 11.38 0.80 -13.24
C GLN A 144 12.72 0.12 -13.54
N LEU A 145 12.72 -1.21 -13.54
CA LEU A 145 13.87 -2.01 -13.98
C LEU A 145 13.96 -2.00 -15.50
#